data_AF-A0A918KEV4-F1
#
_entry.id   AF-A0A918KEV4-F1
#
_cell.length_a   1.000
_cell.length_b   1.000
_cell.length_c   1.000
_cell.angle_alpha   90.00
_cell.angle_beta   90.00
_cell.angle_gamma   90.00
#
_symmetry.space_group_name_H-M   'P 1'
#
loop_
_entity.id
_entity.type
_entity.pdbx_description
1 polymer ?
#
loop_
_entity_poly.entity_id
_entity_poly.type
_entity_poly.pdbx_seq_one_letter_code
_entity_poly.pdbx_strand_id
1 'polypeptide(L)'
;MKIGFAIGSSLLALSACAPATVQVGAEDPNPSALSLMPPKEIEKNRLIVLSDIEADPDDAQSFVRLFLYANDIDIEGIIATTSVHQKAEIRPESIHEILSAYRDVHQTLTQHDPDFPAPETLGALVKSGSAEYGLFGVGEGKDTEGSDWIIAALEAEDDRPLWVSVWGGPNTLAQALYKIRSTRTPEDEKRLTDKLRVYTISDQDDSAIWIRKEFPDIFYIVSPGGYGNGTWMGISTFIPGYSDSIKNTWFAENIQQGHGPLGTKYPDTAYGYEGDTPAYLSLIPNGLNAPEHPNWGGWGGRYALATPALEDIDPDGFTGGVPVLAEPRPIWTNASDKYTPWKPSDFGRVIEKSKETFDGNRVTLWRWRDAVQNDFAARMDWTVSTYAEANHPPLPKIKGPKTFSVASGEVFRLDASNSVDPDGDSLSYHWFNYPEAGTLETPFGIEADGVISETFVTAPTLSETQTGHIILKVTDRGTPPLTRYARIIVTVEAE
;
A
#
# COMPACT_ATOMS: atom_id res chain seq x y z
N MET A 1 -85.45 -56.30 11.73
CA MET A 1 -85.79 -55.26 10.74
C MET A 1 -84.48 -54.83 10.08
N LYS A 2 -84.38 -55.02 8.76
CA LYS A 2 -83.23 -54.65 7.92
C LYS A 2 -82.96 -53.15 8.07
N ILE A 3 -81.71 -52.67 8.03
CA ILE A 3 -81.01 -52.25 6.80
C ILE A 3 -79.51 -52.37 7.05
N GLY A 4 -78.81 -53.03 6.13
CA GLY A 4 -77.35 -53.11 6.08
C GLY A 4 -76.76 -52.03 5.18
N PHE A 5 -75.50 -51.70 5.43
CA PHE A 5 -74.62 -51.02 4.49
C PHE A 5 -73.43 -51.95 4.21
N ALA A 6 -73.18 -52.20 2.93
CA ALA A 6 -72.12 -53.03 2.40
C ALA A 6 -71.17 -52.15 1.57
N ILE A 7 -69.87 -52.18 1.88
CA ILE A 7 -68.76 -51.85 0.98
C ILE A 7 -67.56 -52.61 1.59
N GLY A 8 -66.89 -53.58 1.00
CA GLY A 8 -66.57 -53.80 -0.41
C GLY A 8 -65.06 -53.65 -0.60
N SER A 9 -64.26 -54.52 0.02
CA SER A 9 -62.80 -54.53 -0.09
C SER A 9 -62.38 -54.92 -1.52
N SER A 10 -61.84 -53.96 -2.27
CA SER A 10 -61.23 -54.21 -3.58
C SER A 10 -59.71 -54.22 -3.45
N LEU A 11 -59.11 -55.38 -3.77
CA LEU A 11 -57.70 -55.53 -4.07
C LEU A 11 -57.38 -54.72 -5.33
N LEU A 12 -56.42 -53.79 -5.26
CA LEU A 12 -55.69 -53.29 -6.42
C LEU A 12 -54.25 -53.78 -6.33
N ALA A 13 -53.83 -54.48 -7.39
CA ALA A 13 -52.45 -54.87 -7.61
C ALA A 13 -51.58 -53.62 -7.86
N LEU A 14 -50.61 -53.37 -6.98
CA LEU A 14 -49.55 -52.40 -7.23
C LEU A 14 -48.46 -53.08 -8.05
N SER A 15 -48.37 -52.65 -9.31
CA SER A 15 -47.26 -52.93 -10.22
C SER A 15 -45.99 -52.33 -9.64
N ALA A 16 -44.97 -53.17 -9.40
CA ALA A 16 -43.65 -52.72 -8.98
C ALA A 16 -42.95 -52.00 -10.15
N CYS A 17 -42.92 -50.68 -10.12
CA CYS A 17 -41.94 -49.90 -10.89
C CYS A 17 -40.64 -49.87 -10.09
N ALA A 18 -39.59 -50.47 -10.64
CA ALA A 18 -38.23 -50.27 -10.16
C ALA A 18 -37.89 -48.77 -10.24
N PRO A 19 -37.26 -48.16 -9.22
CA PRO A 19 -36.74 -46.81 -9.36
C PRO A 19 -35.62 -46.83 -10.38
N ALA A 20 -35.75 -46.01 -11.43
CA ALA A 20 -34.66 -45.70 -12.33
C ALA A 20 -33.53 -45.08 -11.50
N THR A 21 -32.41 -45.80 -11.39
CA THR A 21 -31.14 -45.22 -10.97
C THR A 21 -30.76 -44.15 -11.98
N VAL A 22 -31.05 -42.89 -11.64
CA VAL A 22 -30.38 -41.75 -12.25
C VAL A 22 -28.94 -41.82 -11.76
N GLN A 23 -28.04 -42.25 -12.65
CA GLN A 23 -26.62 -41.93 -12.48
C GLN A 23 -26.52 -40.41 -12.60
N VAL A 24 -26.50 -39.74 -11.45
CA VAL A 24 -25.97 -38.39 -11.36
C VAL A 24 -24.49 -38.56 -11.65
N GLY A 25 -24.07 -38.24 -12.87
CA GLY A 25 -22.66 -37.98 -13.13
C GLY A 25 -22.21 -36.94 -12.12
N ALA A 26 -21.07 -37.19 -11.47
CA ALA A 26 -20.41 -36.16 -10.69
C ALA A 26 -20.06 -35.03 -11.66
N GLU A 27 -20.94 -34.04 -11.79
CA GLU A 27 -20.53 -32.71 -12.21
C GLU A 27 -19.65 -32.19 -11.07
N ASP A 28 -18.40 -31.89 -11.39
CA ASP A 28 -17.47 -31.18 -10.50
C ASP A 28 -18.19 -29.97 -9.90
N PRO A 29 -18.49 -29.96 -8.59
CA PRO A 29 -19.00 -28.76 -7.98
C PRO A 29 -17.80 -27.83 -7.80
N ASN A 30 -17.96 -26.62 -8.30
CA ASN A 30 -17.07 -25.47 -8.18
C ASN A 30 -16.00 -25.37 -9.30
N PRO A 31 -16.16 -24.46 -10.29
CA PRO A 31 -14.97 -23.86 -10.87
C PRO A 31 -14.16 -23.30 -9.69
N SER A 32 -12.86 -23.62 -9.60
CA SER A 32 -11.99 -23.05 -8.56
C SER A 32 -12.28 -21.55 -8.44
N ALA A 33 -12.38 -20.99 -7.23
CA ALA A 33 -12.67 -19.55 -7.03
C ALA A 33 -11.81 -18.63 -7.93
N LEU A 34 -10.57 -19.07 -8.23
CA LEU A 34 -9.66 -18.51 -9.24
C LEU A 34 -10.26 -18.25 -10.63
N SER A 35 -11.22 -19.06 -11.09
CA SER A 35 -11.88 -18.91 -12.40
C SER A 35 -12.96 -17.83 -12.42
N LEU A 36 -13.37 -17.33 -11.25
CA LEU A 36 -14.33 -16.22 -11.09
C LEU A 36 -13.63 -14.88 -10.84
N MET A 37 -12.32 -14.89 -10.57
CA MET A 37 -11.55 -13.66 -10.39
C MET A 37 -11.36 -13.01 -11.77
N PRO A 38 -11.88 -11.80 -11.99
CA PRO A 38 -11.55 -11.06 -13.21
C PRO A 38 -10.02 -10.87 -13.25
N PRO A 39 -9.38 -10.91 -14.43
CA PRO A 39 -7.97 -10.58 -14.53
C PRO A 39 -7.72 -9.21 -13.89
N LYS A 40 -6.67 -9.13 -13.08
CA LYS A 40 -6.26 -7.89 -12.42
C LYS A 40 -5.76 -6.92 -13.49
N GLU A 41 -6.64 -6.05 -13.97
CA GLU A 41 -6.28 -4.94 -14.88
C GLU A 41 -5.56 -3.82 -14.10
N ILE A 42 -4.47 -4.16 -13.44
CA ILE A 42 -3.66 -3.21 -12.68
C ILE A 42 -2.20 -3.39 -13.08
N GLU A 43 -1.63 -2.34 -13.66
CA GLU A 43 -0.20 -2.27 -13.91
C GLU A 43 0.54 -2.17 -12.57
N LYS A 44 1.37 -3.17 -12.26
CA LYS A 44 2.15 -3.20 -11.01
C LYS A 44 3.27 -2.17 -11.07
N ASN A 45 3.52 -1.50 -9.96
CA ASN A 45 4.66 -0.58 -9.84
C ASN A 45 5.96 -1.38 -9.67
N ARG A 46 7.03 -0.97 -10.37
CA ARG A 46 8.36 -1.55 -10.27
C ARG A 46 9.07 -1.05 -9.03
N LEU A 47 9.63 -1.95 -8.22
CA LEU A 47 10.26 -1.62 -6.94
C LEU A 47 11.64 -2.28 -6.76
N ILE A 48 12.62 -1.48 -6.38
CA ILE A 48 13.86 -1.92 -5.74
C ILE A 48 13.87 -1.40 -4.30
N VAL A 49 14.28 -2.25 -3.35
CA VAL A 49 14.48 -1.87 -1.94
C VAL A 49 15.98 -1.82 -1.64
N LEU A 50 16.41 -0.76 -0.96
CA LEU A 50 17.72 -0.67 -0.30
C LEU A 50 17.51 -0.72 1.22
N SER A 51 17.99 -1.77 1.89
CA SER A 51 17.76 -2.00 3.31
C SER A 51 19.05 -2.32 4.06
N ASP A 52 19.20 -1.75 5.24
CA ASP A 52 20.26 -2.03 6.20
C ASP A 52 19.84 -3.07 7.25
N ILE A 53 19.02 -4.04 6.83
CA ILE A 53 18.52 -5.15 7.63
C ILE A 53 19.52 -5.66 8.67
N GLU A 54 18.98 -5.91 9.87
CA GLU A 54 19.67 -6.16 11.15
C GLU A 54 20.16 -4.92 11.90
N ALA A 55 20.13 -3.72 11.30
CA ALA A 55 20.34 -2.48 12.03
C ALA A 55 19.29 -2.28 13.14
N ASP A 56 18.03 -2.56 12.81
CA ASP A 56 16.89 -2.68 13.73
C ASP A 56 15.98 -3.86 13.31
N PRO A 57 15.09 -4.37 14.19
CA PRO A 57 14.11 -5.38 13.79
C PRO A 57 13.07 -4.91 12.75
N ASP A 58 12.87 -3.61 12.55
CA ASP A 58 11.80 -3.08 11.70
C ASP A 58 12.00 -3.32 10.19
N ASP A 59 13.23 -3.42 9.67
CA ASP A 59 13.47 -3.88 8.30
C ASP A 59 12.91 -5.29 8.08
N ALA A 60 13.12 -6.20 9.05
CA ALA A 60 12.62 -7.57 8.97
C ALA A 60 11.08 -7.61 9.02
N GLN A 61 10.48 -6.77 9.87
CA GLN A 61 9.02 -6.58 9.90
C GLN A 61 8.50 -6.07 8.54
N SER A 62 9.18 -5.07 7.97
CA SER A 62 8.83 -4.45 6.69
C SER A 62 8.97 -5.43 5.52
N PHE A 63 9.98 -6.32 5.53
CA PHE A 63 10.13 -7.40 4.55
C PHE A 63 9.05 -8.47 4.64
N VAL A 64 8.70 -8.92 5.85
CA VAL A 64 7.60 -9.86 6.06
C VAL A 64 6.33 -9.32 5.43
N ARG A 65 6.00 -8.04 5.68
CA ARG A 65 4.88 -7.38 5.04
C ARG A 65 5.06 -7.30 3.52
N LEU A 66 6.17 -6.77 3.02
CA LEU A 66 6.41 -6.56 1.59
C LEU A 66 6.21 -7.83 0.76
N PHE A 67 6.70 -8.99 1.24
CA PHE A 67 6.54 -10.26 0.52
C PHE A 67 5.08 -10.71 0.39
N LEU A 68 4.22 -10.30 1.33
CA LEU A 68 2.78 -10.52 1.22
C LEU A 68 2.09 -9.57 0.23
N TYR A 69 2.78 -8.54 -0.27
CA TYR A 69 2.33 -7.66 -1.35
C TYR A 69 3.04 -7.92 -2.68
N ALA A 70 3.83 -8.99 -2.79
CA ALA A 70 4.55 -9.32 -4.01
C ALA A 70 3.61 -9.72 -5.17
N ASN A 71 2.33 -10.02 -4.90
CA ASN A 71 1.29 -10.17 -5.92
C ASN A 71 0.77 -8.82 -6.47
N ASP A 72 1.02 -7.72 -5.78
CA ASP A 72 0.55 -6.36 -6.09
C ASP A 72 1.65 -5.42 -6.60
N ILE A 73 2.91 -5.72 -6.25
CA ILE A 73 4.09 -4.92 -6.56
C ILE A 73 5.06 -5.77 -7.36
N ASP A 74 5.64 -5.19 -8.41
CA ASP A 74 6.66 -5.83 -9.22
C ASP A 74 8.03 -5.59 -8.56
N ILE A 75 8.40 -6.47 -7.64
CA ILE A 75 9.70 -6.38 -6.96
C ILE A 75 10.77 -6.79 -7.96
N GLU A 76 11.71 -5.90 -8.24
CA GLU A 76 12.82 -6.09 -9.18
C GLU A 76 14.19 -6.12 -8.51
N GLY A 77 14.28 -5.82 -7.21
CA GLY A 77 15.56 -5.85 -6.49
C GLY A 77 15.38 -5.71 -4.99
N ILE A 78 16.15 -6.49 -4.24
CA ILE A 78 16.20 -6.42 -2.78
C ILE A 78 17.67 -6.34 -2.39
N ILE A 79 18.14 -5.16 -2.02
CA ILE A 79 19.57 -4.88 -1.93
C ILE A 79 19.95 -4.55 -0.49
N ALA A 80 20.79 -5.40 0.09
CA ALA A 80 21.36 -5.14 1.41
C ALA A 80 22.42 -4.03 1.31
N THR A 81 22.30 -3.00 2.14
CA THR A 81 23.12 -1.79 2.12
C THR A 81 23.49 -1.36 3.55
N THR A 82 24.30 -0.32 3.69
CA THR A 82 24.63 0.27 5.01
C THR A 82 23.77 1.49 5.32
N SER A 83 23.77 1.91 6.58
CA SER A 83 23.20 3.17 7.05
C SER A 83 24.04 3.75 8.18
N VAL A 84 23.56 4.84 8.79
CA VAL A 84 24.13 5.41 10.01
C VAL A 84 23.98 4.48 11.22
N HIS A 85 23.03 3.55 11.18
CA HIS A 85 22.76 2.54 12.21
C HIS A 85 23.59 1.25 12.00
N GLN A 86 23.97 0.95 10.75
CA GLN A 86 24.85 -0.17 10.40
C GLN A 86 25.87 0.25 9.33
N LYS A 87 27.03 0.78 9.78
CA LYS A 87 27.98 1.52 8.91
C LYS A 87 28.99 0.69 8.13
N ALA A 88 29.21 -0.57 8.50
CA ALA A 88 30.40 -1.31 8.08
C ALA A 88 30.13 -2.74 7.63
N GLU A 89 28.85 -3.12 7.50
CA GLU A 89 28.47 -4.46 7.09
C GLU A 89 27.06 -4.49 6.48
N ILE A 90 26.81 -5.55 5.70
CA ILE A 90 25.52 -5.84 5.07
C ILE A 90 25.13 -7.29 5.40
N ARG A 91 23.83 -7.57 5.32
CA ARG A 91 23.23 -8.85 5.75
C ARG A 91 22.20 -9.41 4.75
N PRO A 92 22.58 -9.64 3.47
CA PRO A 92 21.67 -10.24 2.49
C PRO A 92 21.15 -11.64 2.89
N GLU A 93 21.90 -12.38 3.71
CA GLU A 93 21.50 -13.67 4.27
C GLU A 93 20.22 -13.59 5.11
N SER A 94 20.03 -12.50 5.87
CA SER A 94 18.86 -12.32 6.73
C SER A 94 17.59 -12.12 5.90
N ILE A 95 17.73 -11.52 4.71
CA ILE A 95 16.66 -11.43 3.72
C ILE A 95 16.32 -12.82 3.19
N HIS A 96 17.34 -13.63 2.87
CA HIS A 96 17.13 -15.03 2.44
C HIS A 96 16.45 -15.88 3.53
N GLU A 97 16.71 -15.64 4.81
CA GLU A 97 16.01 -16.34 5.89
C GLU A 97 14.51 -16.02 5.92
N ILE A 98 14.12 -14.77 5.70
CA ILE A 98 12.70 -14.39 5.60
C ILE A 98 12.08 -15.00 4.33
N LEU A 99 12.80 -14.98 3.21
CA LEU A 99 12.36 -15.64 1.96
C LEU A 99 12.22 -17.16 2.10
N SER A 100 13.00 -17.80 2.98
CA SER A 100 12.81 -19.21 3.31
C SER A 100 11.46 -19.44 3.99
N ALA A 101 11.02 -18.53 4.86
CA ALA A 101 9.69 -18.62 5.45
C ALA A 101 8.58 -18.30 4.44
N TYR A 102 8.81 -17.35 3.52
CA TYR A 102 7.90 -17.08 2.40
C TYR A 102 7.72 -18.32 1.51
N ARG A 103 8.81 -19.03 1.20
CA ARG A 103 8.79 -20.28 0.44
C ARG A 103 7.86 -21.32 1.06
N ASP A 104 7.89 -21.46 2.38
CA ASP A 104 7.10 -22.45 3.09
C ASP A 104 5.59 -22.16 3.06
N VAL A 105 5.19 -20.90 2.78
CA VAL A 105 3.78 -20.47 2.70
C VAL A 105 3.32 -20.15 1.27
N HIS A 106 4.21 -20.14 0.28
CA HIS A 106 3.93 -19.74 -1.11
C HIS A 106 2.80 -20.54 -1.77
N GLN A 107 2.74 -21.84 -1.50
CA GLN A 107 1.66 -22.69 -2.03
C GLN A 107 0.29 -22.30 -1.49
N THR A 108 0.21 -21.83 -0.23
CA THR A 108 -1.05 -21.34 0.34
C THR A 108 -1.39 -19.98 -0.27
N LEU A 109 -0.44 -19.06 -0.30
CA LEU A 109 -0.60 -17.72 -0.89
C LEU A 109 -1.13 -17.76 -2.34
N THR A 110 -0.61 -18.66 -3.16
CA THR A 110 -1.03 -18.80 -4.57
C THR A 110 -2.47 -19.34 -4.75
N GLN A 111 -3.08 -19.87 -3.70
CA GLN A 111 -4.52 -20.21 -3.69
C GLN A 111 -5.40 -18.97 -3.51
N HIS A 112 -4.86 -17.91 -2.90
CA HIS A 112 -5.53 -16.62 -2.72
C HIS A 112 -5.33 -15.69 -3.91
N ASP A 113 -4.12 -15.66 -4.47
CA ASP A 113 -3.80 -14.89 -5.67
C ASP A 113 -2.67 -15.59 -6.47
N PRO A 114 -2.91 -16.04 -7.71
CA PRO A 114 -1.90 -16.77 -8.49
C PRO A 114 -0.71 -15.89 -8.89
N ASP A 115 -0.80 -14.57 -8.75
CA ASP A 115 0.25 -13.62 -9.11
C ASP A 115 1.40 -13.53 -8.08
N PHE A 116 1.33 -14.25 -6.96
CA PHE A 116 2.45 -14.32 -6.01
C PHE A 116 3.69 -14.95 -6.69
N PRO A 117 4.82 -14.23 -6.76
CA PRO A 117 6.01 -14.70 -7.47
C PRO A 117 6.62 -15.93 -6.78
N ALA A 118 7.25 -16.79 -7.57
CA ALA A 118 7.95 -17.95 -7.04
C ALA A 118 9.07 -17.51 -6.07
N PRO A 119 9.32 -18.24 -4.96
CA PRO A 119 10.36 -17.89 -3.99
C PRO A 119 11.76 -17.81 -4.60
N GLU A 120 12.05 -18.63 -5.62
CA GLU A 120 13.30 -18.59 -6.37
C GLU A 120 13.47 -17.29 -7.14
N THR A 121 12.37 -16.75 -7.69
CA THR A 121 12.39 -15.46 -8.39
C THR A 121 12.77 -14.36 -7.42
N LEU A 122 12.09 -14.23 -6.28
CA LEU A 122 12.43 -13.23 -5.27
C LEU A 122 13.84 -13.43 -4.70
N GLY A 123 14.25 -14.68 -4.46
CA GLY A 123 15.61 -14.99 -4.00
C GLY A 123 16.69 -14.55 -4.98
N ALA A 124 16.47 -14.65 -6.29
CA ALA A 124 17.43 -14.20 -7.30
C ALA A 124 17.57 -12.66 -7.36
N LEU A 125 16.59 -11.92 -6.82
CA LEU A 125 16.60 -10.46 -6.74
C LEU A 125 17.34 -9.93 -5.52
N VAL A 126 17.75 -10.80 -4.58
CA VAL A 126 18.60 -10.39 -3.47
C VAL A 126 20.00 -10.06 -4.00
N LYS A 127 20.50 -8.87 -3.66
CA LYS A 127 21.80 -8.35 -4.08
C LYS A 127 22.59 -7.79 -2.92
N SER A 128 23.90 -7.84 -3.04
CA SER A 128 24.80 -7.14 -2.13
C SER A 128 25.13 -5.73 -2.64
N GLY A 129 24.74 -4.71 -1.88
CA GLY A 129 25.13 -3.32 -2.11
C GLY A 129 26.49 -2.99 -1.49
N SER A 130 26.71 -1.71 -1.19
CA SER A 130 27.94 -1.25 -0.53
C SER A 130 27.96 -1.62 0.94
N ALA A 131 29.08 -2.19 1.39
CA ALA A 131 29.40 -2.42 2.81
C ALA A 131 30.14 -1.23 3.46
N GLU A 132 30.37 -0.15 2.72
CA GLU A 132 30.98 1.08 3.21
C GLU A 132 29.94 2.18 3.40
N TYR A 133 29.90 2.81 4.58
CA TYR A 133 28.98 3.90 4.90
C TYR A 133 29.01 5.06 3.91
N GLY A 134 27.83 5.43 3.39
CA GLY A 134 27.62 6.69 2.69
C GLY A 134 28.54 6.87 1.48
N LEU A 135 29.06 8.09 1.30
CA LEU A 135 29.96 8.42 0.19
C LEU A 135 31.30 7.69 0.23
N PHE A 136 31.67 7.05 1.35
CA PHE A 136 32.81 6.12 1.31
C PHE A 136 32.53 4.95 0.38
N GLY A 137 31.28 4.52 0.19
CA GLY A 137 30.90 3.51 -0.80
C GLY A 137 30.81 4.01 -2.25
N VAL A 138 31.09 5.29 -2.53
CA VAL A 138 30.87 5.90 -3.86
C VAL A 138 32.18 6.32 -4.53
N GLY A 139 32.35 6.00 -5.81
CA GLY A 139 33.48 6.42 -6.65
C GLY A 139 34.05 5.33 -7.57
N GLU A 140 35.20 5.62 -8.17
CA GLU A 140 35.94 4.69 -9.03
C GLU A 140 36.32 3.41 -8.25
N GLY A 141 36.07 2.24 -8.85
CA GLY A 141 36.41 0.95 -8.26
C GLY A 141 35.50 0.48 -7.13
N LYS A 142 34.36 1.15 -6.89
CA LYS A 142 33.41 0.82 -5.82
C LYS A 142 32.09 0.21 -6.31
N ASP A 143 32.09 -0.32 -7.53
CA ASP A 143 30.93 -1.01 -8.06
C ASP A 143 30.60 -2.24 -7.20
N THR A 144 29.31 -2.47 -7.01
CA THR A 144 28.75 -3.59 -6.25
C THR A 144 27.75 -4.35 -7.12
N GLU A 145 27.40 -5.57 -6.71
CA GLU A 145 26.33 -6.33 -7.37
C GLU A 145 25.02 -5.51 -7.40
N GLY A 146 24.69 -4.85 -6.28
CA GLY A 146 23.51 -4.01 -6.16
C GLY A 146 23.53 -2.77 -7.06
N SER A 147 24.65 -2.05 -7.13
CA SER A 147 24.73 -0.85 -7.99
C SER A 147 24.63 -1.21 -9.47
N ASP A 148 25.26 -2.32 -9.89
CA ASP A 148 25.15 -2.80 -11.26
C ASP A 148 23.75 -3.32 -11.58
N TRP A 149 23.07 -3.91 -10.59
CA TRP A 149 21.68 -4.36 -10.73
C TRP A 149 20.70 -3.19 -10.91
N ILE A 150 20.84 -2.11 -10.14
CA ILE A 150 20.02 -0.89 -10.30
C ILE A 150 20.16 -0.33 -11.72
N ILE A 151 21.39 -0.28 -12.23
CA ILE A 151 21.67 0.16 -13.60
C ILE A 151 20.98 -0.74 -14.60
N ALA A 152 21.12 -2.06 -14.47
CA ALA A 152 20.50 -3.02 -15.37
C ALA A 152 18.96 -2.88 -15.39
N ALA A 153 18.35 -2.67 -14.21
CA ALA A 153 16.92 -2.42 -14.09
C ALA A 153 16.49 -1.10 -14.77
N LEU A 154 17.30 -0.03 -14.66
CA LEU A 154 17.05 1.22 -15.37
C LEU A 154 17.25 1.09 -16.88
N GLU A 155 18.20 0.28 -17.33
CA GLU A 155 18.50 0.04 -18.75
C GLU A 155 17.50 -0.93 -19.41
N ALA A 156 16.72 -1.68 -18.64
CA ALA A 156 15.68 -2.57 -19.16
C ALA A 156 14.64 -1.81 -20.03
N GLU A 157 14.17 -2.50 -21.07
CA GLU A 157 13.12 -2.05 -21.99
C GLU A 157 11.74 -2.12 -21.32
N ASP A 158 11.58 -1.28 -20.30
CA ASP A 158 10.36 -1.06 -19.55
C ASP A 158 10.21 0.45 -19.31
N ASP A 159 9.10 0.99 -19.84
CA ASP A 159 8.75 2.41 -19.79
C ASP A 159 8.17 2.83 -18.44
N ARG A 160 7.75 1.87 -17.60
CA ARG A 160 7.25 2.18 -16.26
C ARG A 160 8.37 2.79 -15.41
N PRO A 161 8.06 3.78 -14.55
CA PRO A 161 9.01 4.31 -13.59
C PRO A 161 9.56 3.20 -12.67
N LEU A 162 10.83 3.33 -12.29
CA LEU A 162 11.46 2.45 -11.31
C LEU A 162 11.49 3.13 -9.94
N TRP A 163 10.77 2.57 -8.97
CA TRP A 163 10.80 3.04 -7.59
C TRP A 163 11.99 2.42 -6.85
N VAL A 164 12.76 3.26 -6.17
CA VAL A 164 13.80 2.86 -5.22
C VAL A 164 13.38 3.33 -3.84
N SER A 165 12.90 2.39 -3.03
CA SER A 165 12.59 2.63 -1.61
C SER A 165 13.87 2.41 -0.80
N VAL A 166 14.27 3.41 -0.04
CA VAL A 166 15.51 3.41 0.75
C VAL A 166 15.14 3.40 2.23
N TRP A 167 15.35 2.24 2.84
CA TRP A 167 15.08 1.95 4.25
C TRP A 167 16.32 2.34 5.07
N GLY A 168 17.51 2.02 4.57
CA GLY A 168 18.80 2.45 5.13
C GLY A 168 19.42 3.66 4.41
N GLY A 169 20.69 3.53 4.03
CA GLY A 169 21.45 4.54 3.27
C GLY A 169 21.39 4.33 1.74
N PRO A 170 21.24 5.39 0.93
CA PRO A 170 21.17 5.27 -0.53
C PRO A 170 22.53 5.14 -1.23
N ASN A 171 23.63 4.86 -0.53
CA ASN A 171 24.97 4.80 -1.12
C ASN A 171 25.09 3.86 -2.33
N THR A 172 24.34 2.75 -2.34
CA THR A 172 24.32 1.81 -3.47
C THR A 172 23.66 2.43 -4.71
N LEU A 173 22.59 3.22 -4.52
CA LEU A 173 22.00 4.03 -5.60
C LEU A 173 22.95 5.16 -6.01
N ALA A 174 23.60 5.84 -5.07
CA ALA A 174 24.58 6.87 -5.37
C ALA A 174 25.73 6.32 -6.22
N GLN A 175 26.22 5.10 -5.94
CA GLN A 175 27.23 4.43 -6.77
C GLN A 175 26.70 4.12 -8.18
N ALA A 176 25.46 3.64 -8.30
CA ALA A 176 24.82 3.41 -9.60
C ALA A 176 24.78 4.70 -10.44
N LEU A 177 24.34 5.81 -9.83
CA LEU A 177 24.27 7.12 -10.45
C LEU A 177 25.67 7.67 -10.82
N TYR A 178 26.67 7.51 -9.95
CA TYR A 178 28.06 7.85 -10.23
C TYR A 178 28.58 7.09 -11.46
N LYS A 179 28.33 5.78 -11.54
CA LYS A 179 28.75 4.96 -12.68
C LYS A 179 28.01 5.36 -13.95
N ILE A 180 26.71 5.66 -13.88
CA ILE A 180 25.93 6.15 -15.04
C ILE A 180 26.59 7.41 -15.59
N ARG A 181 26.76 8.45 -14.76
CA ARG A 181 27.35 9.73 -15.17
C ARG A 181 28.77 9.61 -15.74
N SER A 182 29.57 8.67 -15.24
CA SER A 182 30.97 8.50 -15.67
C SER A 182 31.14 7.67 -16.95
N THR A 183 30.12 6.93 -17.39
CA THR A 183 30.27 5.97 -18.50
C THR A 183 29.19 6.05 -19.58
N ARG A 184 28.07 6.74 -19.34
CA ARG A 184 26.96 6.91 -20.30
C ARG A 184 27.06 8.29 -20.95
N THR A 185 26.39 8.47 -22.09
CA THR A 185 26.26 9.82 -22.64
C THR A 185 25.32 10.66 -21.78
N PRO A 186 25.38 12.01 -21.84
CA PRO A 186 24.44 12.86 -21.11
C PRO A 186 22.97 12.57 -21.44
N GLU A 187 22.65 12.19 -22.67
CA GLU A 187 21.30 11.83 -23.09
C GLU A 187 20.84 10.52 -22.44
N ASP A 188 21.72 9.52 -22.35
CA ASP A 188 21.43 8.26 -21.67
C ASP A 188 21.34 8.43 -20.16
N GLU A 189 22.24 9.21 -19.53
CA GLU A 189 22.12 9.59 -18.11
C GLU A 189 20.74 10.18 -17.84
N LYS A 190 20.35 11.21 -18.61
CA LYS A 190 19.06 11.86 -18.44
C LYS A 190 17.89 10.88 -18.60
N ARG A 191 17.90 10.09 -19.67
CA ARG A 191 16.86 9.09 -19.95
C ARG A 191 16.70 8.09 -18.80
N LEU A 192 17.80 7.62 -18.22
CA LEU A 192 17.78 6.68 -17.10
C LEU A 192 17.30 7.36 -15.81
N THR A 193 17.77 8.57 -15.50
CA THR A 193 17.37 9.30 -14.30
C THR A 193 15.92 9.80 -14.35
N ASP A 194 15.38 10.10 -15.55
CA ASP A 194 13.98 10.51 -15.73
C ASP A 194 13.00 9.39 -15.35
N LYS A 195 13.41 8.11 -15.45
CA LYS A 195 12.59 6.96 -15.03
C LYS A 195 12.62 6.71 -13.52
N LEU A 196 13.59 7.28 -12.81
CA LEU A 196 13.82 6.96 -11.40
C LEU A 196 12.85 7.72 -10.49
N ARG A 197 12.29 7.02 -9.51
CA ARG A 197 11.51 7.58 -8.40
C ARG A 197 12.15 7.10 -7.10
N VAL A 198 12.61 8.02 -6.26
CA VAL A 198 13.27 7.67 -4.99
C VAL A 198 12.37 8.06 -3.83
N TYR A 199 12.18 7.15 -2.87
CA TYR A 199 11.58 7.46 -1.57
C TYR A 199 12.56 7.00 -0.49
N THR A 200 13.05 7.94 0.32
CA THR A 200 13.88 7.61 1.49
C THR A 200 13.16 7.82 2.82
N ILE A 201 13.38 6.89 3.76
CA ILE A 201 12.90 6.99 5.15
C ILE A 201 13.84 7.94 5.88
N SER A 202 13.53 9.24 5.75
CA SER A 202 14.49 10.30 6.04
C SER A 202 15.82 10.04 5.31
N ASP A 203 16.94 10.57 5.80
CA ASP A 203 18.26 10.25 5.24
C ASP A 203 19.09 9.53 6.31
N GLN A 204 19.66 8.39 5.93
CA GLN A 204 20.48 7.59 6.83
C GLN A 204 21.94 7.50 6.40
N ASP A 205 22.37 8.26 5.39
CA ASP A 205 23.79 8.52 5.13
C ASP A 205 23.99 9.86 4.37
N ASP A 206 25.24 10.25 4.14
CA ASP A 206 25.61 11.49 3.44
C ASP A 206 25.51 11.42 1.91
N SER A 207 25.27 10.23 1.34
CA SER A 207 25.08 10.05 -0.10
C SER A 207 23.69 10.53 -0.54
N ALA A 208 22.70 10.54 0.36
CA ALA A 208 21.35 11.02 0.07
C ALA A 208 21.33 12.50 -0.38
N ILE A 209 21.92 13.39 0.42
CA ILE A 209 22.02 14.81 0.07
C ILE A 209 22.94 15.05 -1.14
N TRP A 210 23.92 14.18 -1.36
CA TRP A 210 24.74 14.21 -2.58
C TRP A 210 23.90 13.91 -3.82
N ILE A 211 23.05 12.86 -3.81
CA ILE A 211 22.12 12.56 -4.92
C ILE A 211 21.26 13.79 -5.22
N ARG A 212 20.65 14.39 -4.19
CA ARG A 212 19.74 15.54 -4.37
C ARG A 212 20.43 16.78 -4.96
N LYS A 213 21.72 16.98 -4.69
CA LYS A 213 22.52 18.09 -5.23
C LYS A 213 23.02 17.82 -6.64
N GLU A 214 23.52 16.61 -6.88
CA GLU A 214 24.18 16.23 -8.13
C GLU A 214 23.19 15.84 -9.22
N PHE A 215 22.01 15.34 -8.86
CA PHE A 215 20.95 14.88 -9.77
C PHE A 215 19.61 15.57 -9.43
N PRO A 216 19.52 16.89 -9.65
CA PRO A 216 18.38 17.68 -9.21
C PRO A 216 17.06 17.37 -9.94
N ASP A 217 17.10 16.66 -11.06
CA ASP A 217 15.89 16.33 -11.81
C ASP A 217 15.24 15.01 -11.35
N ILE A 218 15.91 14.23 -10.48
CA ILE A 218 15.33 13.00 -9.92
C ILE A 218 14.12 13.35 -9.05
N PHE A 219 13.01 12.68 -9.33
CA PHE A 219 11.84 12.63 -8.45
C PHE A 219 12.24 11.96 -7.14
N TYR A 220 12.15 12.71 -6.04
CA TYR A 220 12.68 12.30 -4.75
C TYR A 220 11.70 12.71 -3.65
N ILE A 221 11.26 11.73 -2.85
CA ILE A 221 10.43 11.88 -1.66
C ILE A 221 11.31 11.68 -0.42
N VAL A 222 11.28 12.66 0.49
CA VAL A 222 12.04 12.60 1.73
C VAL A 222 11.43 13.47 2.81
N SER A 223 11.55 13.03 4.06
CA SER A 223 11.40 13.89 5.23
C SER A 223 12.79 14.29 5.73
N PRO A 224 13.38 15.41 5.25
CA PRO A 224 14.73 15.79 5.62
C PRO A 224 14.76 16.26 7.08
N GLY A 225 15.96 16.24 7.67
CA GLY A 225 16.18 16.67 9.05
C GLY A 225 15.89 15.60 10.10
N GLY A 226 15.49 16.02 11.30
CA GLY A 226 15.31 15.12 12.44
C GLY A 226 14.26 14.04 12.20
N TYR A 227 14.56 12.78 12.53
CA TYR A 227 13.68 11.63 12.30
C TYR A 227 12.31 11.79 12.97
N GLY A 228 12.28 12.45 14.14
CA GLY A 228 11.05 12.78 14.83
C GLY A 228 10.07 13.63 14.00
N ASN A 229 10.55 14.38 13.00
CA ASN A 229 9.71 15.17 12.11
C ASN A 229 9.24 14.38 10.86
N GLY A 230 9.59 13.10 10.73
CA GLY A 230 9.27 12.27 9.59
C GLY A 230 7.76 12.01 9.41
N THR A 231 7.27 12.07 8.18
CA THR A 231 5.89 11.63 7.85
C THR A 231 5.72 10.14 8.10
N TRP A 232 6.76 9.35 7.81
CA TRP A 232 6.81 7.89 8.00
C TRP A 232 6.52 7.48 9.46
N MET A 233 6.87 8.31 10.45
CA MET A 233 6.51 8.10 11.86
C MET A 233 5.00 7.95 12.10
N GLY A 234 4.16 8.39 11.16
CA GLY A 234 2.72 8.14 11.21
C GLY A 234 2.37 6.66 11.32
N ILE A 235 3.17 5.75 10.75
CA ILE A 235 2.89 4.32 10.87
C ILE A 235 2.88 3.92 12.35
N SER A 236 3.91 4.29 13.11
CA SER A 236 4.12 3.83 14.49
C SER A 236 3.64 4.79 15.58
N THR A 237 3.28 6.04 15.26
CA THR A 237 2.86 7.03 16.27
C THR A 237 1.55 6.62 16.96
N PHE A 238 1.59 6.50 18.29
CA PHE A 238 0.38 6.30 19.09
C PHE A 238 -0.49 7.56 19.13
N ILE A 239 -1.77 7.41 18.77
CA ILE A 239 -2.77 8.47 18.82
C ILE A 239 -3.82 8.07 19.86
N PRO A 240 -3.89 8.77 21.01
CA PRO A 240 -4.83 8.44 22.07
C PRO A 240 -6.28 8.36 21.57
N GLY A 241 -6.93 7.22 21.81
CA GLY A 241 -8.33 7.01 21.49
C GLY A 241 -8.66 6.78 20.02
N TYR A 242 -7.67 6.62 19.13
CA TYR A 242 -7.92 6.37 17.71
C TYR A 242 -7.99 4.87 17.37
N SER A 243 -6.97 4.08 17.71
CA SER A 243 -6.95 2.65 17.38
C SER A 243 -5.95 1.84 18.22
N ASP A 244 -6.27 0.56 18.37
CA ASP A 244 -5.48 -0.47 19.05
C ASP A 244 -4.61 -1.30 18.09
N SER A 245 -4.73 -1.08 16.77
CA SER A 245 -4.06 -1.85 15.70
C SER A 245 -2.51 -1.76 15.68
N ILE A 246 -1.94 -1.08 16.68
CA ILE A 246 -0.49 -0.89 16.83
C ILE A 246 0.04 -1.41 18.17
N LYS A 247 -0.83 -2.03 18.98
CA LYS A 247 -0.42 -2.64 20.24
C LYS A 247 0.45 -3.87 19.96
N ASN A 248 1.45 -4.11 20.79
CA ASN A 248 2.24 -5.34 20.71
C ASN A 248 1.37 -6.61 20.82
N THR A 249 0.28 -6.56 21.60
CA THR A 249 -0.69 -7.68 21.66
C THR A 249 -1.40 -7.87 20.33
N TRP A 250 -1.68 -6.80 19.59
CA TRP A 250 -2.28 -6.90 18.27
C TRP A 250 -1.32 -7.58 17.28
N PHE A 251 -0.04 -7.20 17.27
CA PHE A 251 0.97 -7.89 16.44
C PHE A 251 1.14 -9.36 16.82
N ALA A 252 1.19 -9.65 18.13
CA ALA A 252 1.25 -11.03 18.61
C ALA A 252 0.08 -11.86 18.11
N GLU A 253 -1.14 -11.32 18.19
CA GLU A 253 -2.38 -12.01 17.85
C GLU A 253 -2.63 -12.13 16.35
N ASN A 254 -2.28 -11.12 15.55
CA ASN A 254 -2.70 -11.03 14.14
C ASN A 254 -1.55 -11.27 13.15
N ILE A 255 -0.29 -11.20 13.59
CA ILE A 255 0.88 -11.30 12.71
C ILE A 255 1.82 -12.42 13.15
N GLN A 256 2.17 -12.49 14.44
CA GLN A 256 3.25 -13.37 14.89
C GLN A 256 2.75 -14.79 15.22
N GLN A 257 1.73 -14.91 16.09
CA GLN A 257 1.28 -16.21 16.61
C GLN A 257 0.20 -16.81 15.72
N GLY A 258 0.36 -18.07 15.32
CA GLY A 258 -0.66 -18.79 14.55
C GLY A 258 -0.64 -18.56 13.04
N HIS A 259 0.24 -17.69 12.52
CA HIS A 259 0.30 -17.29 11.10
C HIS A 259 1.52 -17.88 10.37
N GLY A 260 1.79 -19.16 10.64
CA GLY A 260 2.78 -19.96 9.90
C GLY A 260 4.25 -19.52 10.08
N PRO A 261 5.16 -20.08 9.27
CA PRO A 261 6.59 -19.76 9.31
C PRO A 261 6.90 -18.28 9.12
N LEU A 262 6.14 -17.58 8.27
CA LEU A 262 6.38 -16.16 8.00
C LEU A 262 6.08 -15.29 9.23
N GLY A 263 5.04 -15.62 10.02
CA GLY A 263 4.76 -14.94 11.29
C GLY A 263 5.90 -15.07 12.30
N THR A 264 6.63 -16.20 12.29
CA THR A 264 7.81 -16.39 13.16
C THR A 264 9.01 -15.53 12.78
N LYS A 265 9.01 -14.98 11.56
CA LYS A 265 10.04 -14.07 11.05
C LYS A 265 9.69 -12.60 11.26
N TYR A 266 8.53 -12.28 11.85
CA TYR A 266 8.17 -10.93 12.27
C TYR A 266 8.62 -10.69 13.72
N PRO A 267 9.77 -10.02 13.96
CA PRO A 267 10.31 -9.85 15.31
C PRO A 267 9.50 -8.85 16.14
N ASP A 268 9.74 -8.86 17.46
CA ASP A 268 9.19 -7.85 18.36
C ASP A 268 9.79 -6.47 18.09
N THR A 269 8.99 -5.44 18.30
CA THR A 269 9.38 -4.04 18.15
C THR A 269 10.41 -3.61 19.20
N ALA A 270 11.56 -3.08 18.76
CA ALA A 270 12.60 -2.54 19.65
C ALA A 270 12.45 -1.03 19.91
N TYR A 271 12.23 -0.23 18.86
CA TYR A 271 12.06 1.24 18.98
C TYR A 271 10.76 1.74 18.33
N GLY A 272 10.64 1.56 17.02
CA GLY A 272 9.43 1.74 16.23
C GLY A 272 9.17 0.46 15.45
N TYR A 273 7.91 0.19 15.10
CA TYR A 273 7.62 -0.94 14.22
C TYR A 273 7.52 -0.42 12.78
N GLU A 274 8.01 -1.23 11.85
CA GLU A 274 7.93 -1.02 10.41
C GLU A 274 8.15 0.43 9.97
N GLY A 275 9.23 1.07 10.46
CA GLY A 275 9.56 2.46 10.11
C GLY A 275 9.63 2.67 8.60
N ASP A 276 10.03 1.62 7.86
CA ASP A 276 10.29 1.68 6.44
C ASP A 276 9.17 1.28 5.51
N THR A 277 8.19 0.53 6.01
CA THR A 277 6.99 0.15 5.27
C THR A 277 6.33 1.31 4.50
N PRO A 278 6.22 2.55 5.05
CA PRO A 278 5.69 3.70 4.32
C PRO A 278 6.31 3.97 2.95
N ALA A 279 7.59 3.59 2.74
CA ALA A 279 8.32 3.85 1.50
C ALA A 279 7.80 3.04 0.29
N TYR A 280 6.97 2.01 0.50
CA TYR A 280 6.32 1.26 -0.59
C TYR A 280 4.81 1.17 -0.47
N LEU A 281 4.19 1.59 0.64
CA LEU A 281 2.72 1.50 0.81
C LEU A 281 1.93 2.25 -0.27
N SER A 282 2.50 3.30 -0.87
CA SER A 282 1.88 4.04 -1.99
C SER A 282 1.88 3.26 -3.31
N LEU A 283 2.68 2.19 -3.42
CA LEU A 283 2.78 1.35 -4.62
C LEU A 283 1.69 0.28 -4.67
N ILE A 284 1.01 0.01 -3.54
CA ILE A 284 -0.09 -0.95 -3.47
C ILE A 284 -1.32 -0.36 -4.18
N PRO A 285 -1.90 -1.04 -5.17
CA PRO A 285 -2.99 -0.52 -5.97
C PRO A 285 -4.35 -0.72 -5.29
N ASN A 286 -4.58 0.00 -4.19
CA ASN A 286 -5.80 -0.05 -3.39
C ASN A 286 -6.93 0.88 -3.88
N GLY A 287 -6.70 1.60 -4.99
CA GLY A 287 -7.62 2.57 -5.61
C GLY A 287 -7.63 3.98 -4.98
N LEU A 288 -6.89 4.19 -3.88
CA LEU A 288 -6.62 5.49 -3.26
C LEU A 288 -5.28 6.07 -3.72
N ASN A 289 -4.27 5.20 -3.75
CA ASN A 289 -2.89 5.55 -4.01
C ASN A 289 -2.68 6.03 -5.45
N ALA A 290 -1.80 7.01 -5.60
CA ALA A 290 -1.30 7.51 -6.89
C ALA A 290 0.19 7.88 -6.68
N PRO A 291 1.12 6.93 -6.80
CA PRO A 291 2.49 7.12 -6.31
C PRO A 291 3.24 8.23 -7.06
N GLU A 292 2.95 8.46 -8.35
CA GLU A 292 3.49 9.60 -9.11
C GLU A 292 2.91 10.98 -8.72
N HIS A 293 1.91 11.01 -7.83
CA HIS A 293 1.32 12.24 -7.27
C HIS A 293 1.44 12.25 -5.74
N PRO A 294 2.63 12.49 -5.16
CA PRO A 294 2.82 12.48 -3.70
C PRO A 294 1.91 13.47 -2.95
N ASN A 295 1.51 14.55 -3.63
CA ASN A 295 0.57 15.55 -3.12
C ASN A 295 -0.88 15.10 -3.03
N TRP A 296 -1.23 13.94 -3.56
CA TRP A 296 -2.60 13.41 -3.51
C TRP A 296 -2.89 12.60 -2.24
N GLY A 297 -1.85 12.15 -1.55
CA GLY A 297 -1.95 11.35 -0.34
C GLY A 297 -2.39 9.90 -0.58
N GLY A 298 -2.05 9.03 0.35
CA GLY A 298 -2.36 7.61 0.30
C GLY A 298 -1.79 6.87 1.49
N TRP A 299 -1.70 5.55 1.41
CA TRP A 299 -1.19 4.73 2.52
C TRP A 299 0.28 5.05 2.87
N GLY A 300 1.08 5.54 1.92
CA GLY A 300 2.46 5.98 2.15
C GLY A 300 2.61 7.42 2.68
N GLY A 301 1.52 8.12 2.98
CA GLY A 301 1.52 9.54 3.38
C GLY A 301 1.23 10.51 2.23
N ARG A 302 1.37 11.81 2.50
CA ARG A 302 1.23 12.90 1.52
C ARG A 302 2.39 13.88 1.62
N TYR A 303 2.84 14.37 0.46
CA TYR A 303 4.03 15.22 0.35
C TYR A 303 3.75 16.45 -0.52
N ALA A 304 4.36 17.57 -0.17
CA ALA A 304 4.29 18.80 -0.93
C ALA A 304 5.62 19.03 -1.65
N LEU A 305 5.56 19.52 -2.90
CA LEU A 305 6.75 19.95 -3.62
C LEU A 305 7.14 21.35 -3.14
N ALA A 306 8.14 21.44 -2.27
CA ALA A 306 8.57 22.69 -1.65
C ALA A 306 10.05 22.66 -1.31
N THR A 307 10.65 23.84 -1.13
CA THR A 307 11.97 23.97 -0.48
C THR A 307 11.73 24.27 0.99
N PRO A 308 11.80 23.29 1.90
CA PRO A 308 11.54 23.53 3.31
C PRO A 308 12.64 24.44 3.90
N ALA A 309 12.25 25.36 4.79
CA ALA A 309 13.24 26.14 5.52
C ALA A 309 14.01 25.22 6.48
N LEU A 310 15.30 25.49 6.70
CA LEU A 310 16.17 24.61 7.51
C LEU A 310 15.67 24.52 8.95
N GLU A 311 15.15 25.61 9.50
CA GLU A 311 14.56 25.69 10.83
C GLU A 311 13.26 24.86 10.97
N ASP A 312 12.53 24.61 9.88
CA ASP A 312 11.25 23.90 9.89
C ASP A 312 11.40 22.38 9.82
N ILE A 313 12.62 21.89 9.55
CA ILE A 313 12.92 20.46 9.37
C ILE A 313 13.60 19.82 10.59
N ASP A 314 13.59 20.48 11.75
CA ASP A 314 14.22 19.98 12.97
C ASP A 314 15.72 19.66 12.76
N PRO A 315 16.56 20.67 12.45
CA PRO A 315 17.96 20.45 12.08
C PRO A 315 18.83 19.98 13.24
N ASP A 316 18.38 20.17 14.48
CA ASP A 316 19.03 19.71 15.72
C ASP A 316 18.44 18.37 16.23
N GLY A 317 17.45 17.82 15.52
CA GLY A 317 16.83 16.54 15.84
C GLY A 317 17.76 15.34 15.65
N PHE A 318 17.30 14.17 16.08
CA PHE A 318 18.08 12.93 15.90
C PHE A 318 18.15 12.52 14.42
N THR A 319 19.37 12.30 13.91
CA THR A 319 19.65 11.85 12.53
C THR A 319 20.71 10.74 12.47
N GLY A 320 21.05 10.13 13.62
CA GLY A 320 22.22 9.26 13.74
C GLY A 320 23.57 9.96 13.52
N GLY A 321 23.59 11.27 13.30
CA GLY A 321 24.78 12.04 12.94
C GLY A 321 24.93 12.32 11.44
N VAL A 322 23.91 12.02 10.63
CA VAL A 322 23.83 12.49 9.24
C VAL A 322 23.65 14.02 9.25
N PRO A 323 24.48 14.78 8.52
CA PRO A 323 24.36 16.24 8.46
C PRO A 323 23.03 16.69 7.85
N VAL A 324 22.31 17.59 8.53
CA VAL A 324 21.12 18.25 7.99
C VAL A 324 21.53 19.51 7.25
N LEU A 325 21.27 19.55 5.95
CA LEU A 325 21.60 20.68 5.08
C LEU A 325 20.34 21.25 4.46
N ALA A 326 20.38 22.53 4.10
CA ALA A 326 19.29 23.16 3.35
C ALA A 326 19.10 22.47 1.99
N GLU A 327 17.85 22.24 1.61
CA GLU A 327 17.51 21.66 0.32
C GLU A 327 17.86 22.63 -0.82
N PRO A 328 18.56 22.17 -1.88
CA PRO A 328 19.03 23.05 -2.95
C PRO A 328 17.91 23.51 -3.90
N ARG A 329 16.73 22.90 -3.83
CA ARG A 329 15.58 23.07 -4.74
C ARG A 329 14.29 22.58 -4.09
N PRO A 330 13.13 22.81 -4.71
CA PRO A 330 11.92 22.12 -4.32
C PRO A 330 12.07 20.59 -4.40
N ILE A 331 11.56 19.92 -3.38
CA ILE A 331 11.55 18.45 -3.26
C ILE A 331 10.22 17.99 -2.65
N TRP A 332 9.81 16.74 -2.90
CA TRP A 332 8.65 16.17 -2.23
C TRP A 332 8.98 15.94 -0.76
N THR A 333 8.50 16.84 0.09
CA THR A 333 8.73 16.82 1.54
C THR A 333 7.41 16.83 2.31
N ASN A 334 7.49 16.74 3.63
CA ASN A 334 6.35 16.69 4.55
C ASN A 334 5.23 17.67 4.14
N ALA A 335 4.03 17.14 3.92
CA ALA A 335 2.80 17.93 3.89
C ALA A 335 1.98 17.63 5.15
N SER A 336 1.03 18.50 5.50
CA SER A 336 0.16 18.32 6.68
C SER A 336 -1.30 18.20 6.29
N ASP A 337 -2.01 17.24 6.91
CA ASP A 337 -3.45 17.06 6.74
C ASP A 337 -4.20 17.51 7.99
N LYS A 338 -5.43 17.97 7.79
CA LYS A 338 -6.37 18.25 8.87
C LYS A 338 -7.52 17.26 8.81
N TYR A 339 -7.54 16.32 9.74
CA TYR A 339 -8.41 15.15 9.68
C TYR A 339 -9.30 15.02 10.93
N THR A 340 -10.60 14.86 10.69
CA THR A 340 -11.58 14.42 11.69
C THR A 340 -11.94 12.95 11.41
N PRO A 341 -11.52 12.01 12.26
CA PRO A 341 -11.88 10.61 12.15
C PRO A 341 -13.37 10.33 11.99
N TRP A 342 -13.66 9.25 11.27
CA TRP A 342 -14.96 8.60 11.29
C TRP A 342 -14.79 7.27 12.00
N LYS A 343 -15.63 7.04 13.01
CA LYS A 343 -15.60 5.83 13.83
C LYS A 343 -16.91 5.06 13.70
N PRO A 344 -16.93 3.75 13.95
CA PRO A 344 -18.17 2.99 14.08
C PRO A 344 -19.10 3.63 15.12
N SER A 345 -20.40 3.61 14.86
CA SER A 345 -21.42 4.02 15.84
C SER A 345 -22.27 2.82 16.24
N ASP A 346 -22.66 2.76 17.51
CA ASP A 346 -23.46 1.65 18.06
C ASP A 346 -24.91 1.68 17.57
N PHE A 347 -25.45 2.86 17.26
CA PHE A 347 -26.85 3.06 16.88
C PHE A 347 -27.00 4.09 15.76
N GLY A 348 -27.98 3.88 14.88
CA GLY A 348 -28.28 4.81 13.79
C GLY A 348 -27.41 4.54 12.57
N ARG A 349 -26.66 5.55 12.10
CA ARG A 349 -25.75 5.39 10.95
C ARG A 349 -24.57 4.50 11.36
N VAL A 350 -24.02 3.75 10.41
CA VAL A 350 -22.92 2.80 10.66
C VAL A 350 -21.61 3.47 11.13
N ILE A 351 -21.43 4.76 10.80
CA ILE A 351 -20.29 5.57 11.23
C ILE A 351 -20.75 6.96 11.69
N GLU A 352 -19.99 7.55 12.59
CA GLU A 352 -20.15 8.93 13.05
C GLU A 352 -18.80 9.66 13.06
N LYS A 353 -18.81 10.99 12.88
CA LYS A 353 -17.60 11.81 13.04
C LYS A 353 -17.17 11.82 14.51
N SER A 354 -15.87 11.71 14.74
CA SER A 354 -15.27 12.00 16.04
C SER A 354 -15.44 13.47 16.43
N LYS A 355 -15.23 13.77 17.71
CA LYS A 355 -15.21 15.16 18.20
C LYS A 355 -13.85 15.80 17.98
N GLU A 356 -12.82 14.97 17.96
CA GLU A 356 -11.42 15.33 17.84
C GLU A 356 -11.08 15.54 16.37
N THR A 357 -10.31 16.60 16.10
CA THR A 357 -9.69 16.86 14.80
C THR A 357 -8.20 16.99 15.02
N PHE A 358 -7.44 16.38 14.13
CA PHE A 358 -5.99 16.32 14.19
C PHE A 358 -5.39 17.09 13.03
N ASP A 359 -4.20 17.63 13.24
CA ASP A 359 -3.46 18.40 12.23
C ASP A 359 -1.98 18.00 12.31
N GLY A 360 -1.35 17.81 11.16
CA GLY A 360 0.09 17.57 11.07
C GLY A 360 0.48 16.60 9.96
N ASN A 361 1.77 16.43 9.77
CA ASN A 361 2.30 15.61 8.69
C ASN A 361 2.08 14.11 8.89
N ARG A 362 2.17 13.62 10.12
CA ARG A 362 1.89 12.21 10.42
C ARG A 362 0.44 11.83 10.16
N VAL A 363 -0.48 12.81 10.22
CA VAL A 363 -1.92 12.61 9.92
C VAL A 363 -2.13 12.11 8.50
N THR A 364 -1.27 12.53 7.57
CA THR A 364 -1.34 12.12 6.15
C THR A 364 -1.22 10.60 5.98
N LEU A 365 -0.62 9.91 6.95
CA LEU A 365 -0.39 8.47 6.95
C LEU A 365 -1.30 7.76 7.95
N TRP A 366 -1.26 8.12 9.24
CA TRP A 366 -1.93 7.32 10.28
C TRP A 366 -3.45 7.27 10.12
N ARG A 367 -4.06 8.23 9.41
CA ARG A 367 -5.49 8.24 9.06
C ARG A 367 -5.94 7.00 8.26
N TRP A 368 -5.00 6.26 7.69
CA TRP A 368 -5.25 5.03 6.90
C TRP A 368 -4.87 3.75 7.63
N ARG A 369 -4.28 3.85 8.82
CA ARG A 369 -3.55 2.77 9.45
C ARG A 369 -4.41 1.54 9.73
N ASP A 370 -5.66 1.70 10.11
CA ASP A 370 -6.52 0.53 10.35
C ASP A 370 -6.77 -0.28 9.07
N ALA A 371 -6.90 0.38 7.91
CA ALA A 371 -7.01 -0.32 6.64
C ALA A 371 -5.69 -1.03 6.27
N VAL A 372 -4.55 -0.37 6.51
CA VAL A 372 -3.21 -0.95 6.31
C VAL A 372 -2.97 -2.17 7.21
N GLN A 373 -3.38 -2.10 8.48
CA GLN A 373 -3.19 -3.19 9.44
C GLN A 373 -4.14 -4.35 9.20
N ASN A 374 -5.42 -4.09 8.90
CA ASN A 374 -6.35 -5.15 8.55
C ASN A 374 -5.94 -5.88 7.27
N ASP A 375 -5.43 -5.15 6.26
CA ASP A 375 -4.96 -5.77 5.02
C ASP A 375 -3.76 -6.70 5.25
N PHE A 376 -2.85 -6.32 6.15
CA PHE A 376 -1.73 -7.18 6.53
C PHE A 376 -2.16 -8.39 7.36
N ALA A 377 -3.04 -8.21 8.34
CA ALA A 377 -3.58 -9.31 9.12
C ALA A 377 -4.29 -10.35 8.22
N ALA A 378 -5.16 -9.92 7.29
CA ALA A 378 -5.79 -10.86 6.36
C ALA A 378 -4.76 -11.58 5.46
N ARG A 379 -3.71 -10.88 5.00
CA ARG A 379 -2.65 -11.54 4.22
C ARG A 379 -1.80 -12.49 5.06
N MET A 380 -1.66 -12.25 6.36
CA MET A 380 -1.09 -13.25 7.28
C MET A 380 -2.01 -14.46 7.39
N ASP A 381 -3.35 -14.29 7.41
CA ASP A 381 -4.29 -15.41 7.36
C ASP A 381 -4.13 -16.23 6.07
N TRP A 382 -3.86 -15.59 4.93
CA TRP A 382 -3.60 -16.27 3.65
C TRP A 382 -2.37 -17.18 3.67
N THR A 383 -1.50 -17.08 4.69
CA THR A 383 -0.34 -17.96 4.82
C THR A 383 -0.69 -19.34 5.41
N VAL A 384 -1.84 -19.45 6.08
CA VAL A 384 -2.25 -20.64 6.84
C VAL A 384 -3.64 -21.17 6.51
N SER A 385 -4.50 -20.34 5.93
CA SER A 385 -5.91 -20.65 5.64
C SER A 385 -6.14 -20.99 4.17
N THR A 386 -7.22 -21.68 3.85
CA THR A 386 -7.68 -21.79 2.47
C THR A 386 -8.40 -20.51 2.03
N TYR A 387 -8.64 -20.34 0.71
CA TYR A 387 -9.42 -19.21 0.18
C TYR A 387 -10.75 -19.01 0.93
N ALA A 388 -11.52 -20.08 1.15
CA ALA A 388 -12.84 -19.96 1.79
C ALA A 388 -12.79 -19.64 3.30
N GLU A 389 -11.62 -19.68 3.92
CA GLU A 389 -11.42 -19.48 5.36
C GLU A 389 -10.76 -18.13 5.69
N ALA A 390 -10.39 -17.34 4.67
CA ALA A 390 -9.79 -16.01 4.85
C ALA A 390 -10.53 -14.96 4.04
N ASN A 391 -10.48 -13.71 4.51
CA ASN A 391 -11.13 -12.58 3.84
C ASN A 391 -10.28 -12.04 2.68
N HIS A 392 -10.94 -11.50 1.65
CA HIS A 392 -10.32 -10.86 0.49
C HIS A 392 -10.91 -9.47 0.24
N PRO A 393 -10.12 -8.53 -0.30
CA PRO A 393 -10.55 -7.14 -0.40
C PRO A 393 -11.74 -6.96 -1.35
N PRO A 394 -12.69 -6.08 -1.01
CA PRO A 394 -13.81 -5.77 -1.89
C PRO A 394 -13.32 -5.06 -3.16
N LEU A 395 -14.15 -5.06 -4.21
CA LEU A 395 -13.86 -4.44 -5.50
C LEU A 395 -14.79 -3.25 -5.76
N PRO A 396 -14.37 -2.01 -5.43
CA PRO A 396 -15.14 -0.80 -5.73
C PRO A 396 -15.32 -0.62 -7.24
N LYS A 397 -16.57 -0.50 -7.70
CA LYS A 397 -16.89 -0.25 -9.11
C LYS A 397 -17.68 1.04 -9.27
N ILE A 398 -17.01 2.08 -9.78
CA ILE A 398 -17.64 3.37 -10.09
C ILE A 398 -18.28 3.32 -11.47
N LYS A 399 -19.53 3.74 -11.56
CA LYS A 399 -20.22 3.95 -12.84
C LYS A 399 -19.82 5.31 -13.43
N GLY A 400 -19.25 5.30 -14.63
CA GLY A 400 -18.80 6.51 -15.33
C GLY A 400 -17.31 6.81 -15.13
N PRO A 401 -16.81 7.95 -15.65
CA PRO A 401 -15.41 8.33 -15.53
C PRO A 401 -15.04 8.69 -14.09
N LYS A 402 -13.79 8.41 -13.71
CA LYS A 402 -13.22 8.84 -12.42
C LYS A 402 -12.62 10.25 -12.46
N THR A 403 -12.42 10.81 -13.65
CA THR A 403 -11.92 12.17 -13.86
C THR A 403 -12.83 12.89 -14.86
N PHE A 404 -13.42 14.01 -14.47
CA PHE A 404 -14.34 14.78 -15.33
C PHE A 404 -14.47 16.23 -14.85
N SER A 405 -15.07 17.07 -15.70
CA SER A 405 -15.40 18.47 -15.38
C SER A 405 -16.90 18.63 -15.12
N VAL A 406 -17.25 19.59 -14.27
CA VAL A 406 -18.62 20.05 -14.01
C VAL A 406 -18.64 21.58 -13.96
N ALA A 407 -19.80 22.18 -14.22
CA ALA A 407 -19.98 23.62 -14.04
C ALA A 407 -20.03 24.00 -12.55
N SER A 408 -19.61 25.21 -12.24
CA SER A 408 -19.87 25.89 -10.96
C SER A 408 -21.34 25.73 -10.54
N GLY A 409 -21.59 25.24 -9.32
CA GLY A 409 -22.94 25.00 -8.80
C GLY A 409 -23.67 23.76 -9.34
N GLU A 410 -23.08 22.99 -10.25
CA GLU A 410 -23.70 21.79 -10.82
C GLU A 410 -23.91 20.68 -9.76
N VAL A 411 -25.02 19.95 -9.90
CA VAL A 411 -25.27 18.73 -9.13
C VAL A 411 -25.04 17.52 -10.03
N PHE A 412 -24.16 16.63 -9.60
CA PHE A 412 -23.85 15.38 -10.30
C PHE A 412 -24.01 14.17 -9.39
N ARG A 413 -24.10 12.98 -9.99
CA ARG A 413 -24.31 11.71 -9.27
C ARG A 413 -23.05 10.87 -9.31
N LEU A 414 -22.69 10.30 -8.16
CA LEU A 414 -21.70 9.23 -8.04
C LEU A 414 -22.41 7.92 -7.68
N ASP A 415 -22.00 6.82 -8.30
CA ASP A 415 -22.67 5.53 -8.19
C ASP A 415 -21.65 4.39 -8.16
N ALA A 416 -21.61 3.70 -7.02
CA ALA A 416 -20.78 2.53 -6.75
C ALA A 416 -21.61 1.28 -6.45
N SER A 417 -22.89 1.25 -6.85
CA SER A 417 -23.83 0.14 -6.61
C SER A 417 -23.39 -1.20 -7.19
N ASN A 418 -22.50 -1.18 -8.19
CA ASN A 418 -21.94 -2.39 -8.81
C ASN A 418 -20.69 -2.92 -8.09
N SER A 419 -20.26 -2.32 -6.97
CA SER A 419 -19.15 -2.84 -6.19
C SER A 419 -19.48 -4.23 -5.66
N VAL A 420 -18.48 -5.12 -5.61
CA VAL A 420 -18.67 -6.52 -5.22
C VAL A 420 -17.68 -6.92 -4.16
N ASP A 421 -18.07 -7.87 -3.35
CA ASP A 421 -17.20 -8.58 -2.44
C ASP A 421 -16.94 -9.98 -3.00
N PRO A 422 -15.68 -10.43 -3.14
CA PRO A 422 -15.37 -11.75 -3.68
C PRO A 422 -15.79 -12.91 -2.76
N ASP A 423 -15.86 -12.68 -1.45
CA ASP A 423 -16.24 -13.68 -0.45
C ASP A 423 -17.76 -13.68 -0.18
N GLY A 424 -18.48 -12.69 -0.73
CA GLY A 424 -19.92 -12.53 -0.59
C GLY A 424 -20.32 -11.72 0.64
N ASP A 425 -19.37 -11.02 1.28
CA ASP A 425 -19.63 -10.16 2.41
C ASP A 425 -20.43 -8.92 2.05
N SER A 426 -21.11 -8.36 3.05
CA SER A 426 -21.84 -7.10 2.90
C SER A 426 -20.88 -5.92 2.81
N LEU A 427 -21.18 -4.95 1.95
CA LEU A 427 -20.34 -3.77 1.75
C LEU A 427 -20.87 -2.52 2.47
N SER A 428 -19.96 -1.77 3.06
CA SER A 428 -20.20 -0.42 3.59
C SER A 428 -19.53 0.62 2.71
N TYR A 429 -20.24 1.70 2.41
CA TYR A 429 -19.77 2.77 1.52
C TYR A 429 -19.57 4.04 2.32
N HIS A 430 -18.55 4.82 2.00
CA HIS A 430 -18.35 6.15 2.54
C HIS A 430 -17.69 7.08 1.51
N TRP A 431 -18.44 8.07 1.06
CA TRP A 431 -17.99 9.15 0.18
C TRP A 431 -17.57 10.37 1.00
N PHE A 432 -16.35 10.86 0.81
CA PHE A 432 -15.87 12.05 1.50
C PHE A 432 -14.94 12.89 0.64
N ASN A 433 -14.87 14.19 0.95
CA ASN A 433 -13.90 15.10 0.37
C ASN A 433 -12.49 14.80 0.90
N TYR A 434 -11.49 14.85 0.02
CA TYR A 434 -10.08 14.89 0.39
C TYR A 434 -9.49 16.26 0.01
N PRO A 435 -9.80 17.30 0.80
CA PRO A 435 -9.52 18.69 0.41
C PRO A 435 -8.02 18.94 0.22
N GLU A 436 -7.16 18.23 0.93
CA GLU A 436 -5.70 18.44 0.88
C GLU A 436 -5.02 17.92 -0.38
N ALA A 437 -5.72 17.15 -1.24
CA ALA A 437 -5.17 16.61 -2.48
C ALA A 437 -5.41 17.53 -3.70
N GLY A 438 -6.38 18.43 -3.62
CA GLY A 438 -6.81 19.29 -4.71
C GLY A 438 -6.51 20.77 -4.48
N THR A 439 -7.00 21.60 -5.40
CA THR A 439 -6.99 23.07 -5.29
C THR A 439 -8.34 23.64 -4.86
N LEU A 440 -9.37 22.79 -4.72
CA LEU A 440 -10.71 23.20 -4.34
C LEU A 440 -10.76 23.63 -2.86
N GLU A 441 -10.94 24.92 -2.62
CA GLU A 441 -10.95 25.48 -1.26
C GLU A 441 -12.26 25.17 -0.51
N THR A 442 -13.38 25.24 -1.23
CA THR A 442 -14.71 24.92 -0.68
C THR A 442 -15.07 23.49 -1.03
N PRO A 443 -15.18 22.56 -0.06
CA PRO A 443 -15.47 21.16 -0.34
C PRO A 443 -16.80 20.97 -1.06
N PHE A 444 -16.91 19.87 -1.83
CA PHE A 444 -18.17 19.46 -2.43
C PHE A 444 -19.24 19.19 -1.37
N GLY A 445 -20.49 19.59 -1.65
CA GLY A 445 -21.64 19.22 -0.85
C GLY A 445 -22.06 17.78 -1.14
N ILE A 446 -21.67 16.82 -0.29
CA ILE A 446 -22.03 15.40 -0.45
C ILE A 446 -23.28 15.11 0.38
N GLU A 447 -24.35 14.64 -0.27
CA GLU A 447 -25.61 14.30 0.40
C GLU A 447 -25.49 13.08 1.34
N ALA A 448 -26.33 13.06 2.38
CA ALA A 448 -26.45 11.98 3.37
C ALA A 448 -25.13 11.59 4.08
N ASP A 449 -24.13 12.49 4.09
CA ASP A 449 -22.77 12.21 4.55
C ASP A 449 -22.13 10.97 3.87
N GLY A 450 -22.60 10.61 2.67
CA GLY A 450 -21.92 9.66 1.80
C GLY A 450 -21.95 8.19 2.22
N VAL A 451 -22.84 7.75 3.12
CA VAL A 451 -22.81 6.37 3.67
C VAL A 451 -23.53 5.30 2.84
N ILE A 452 -23.88 5.62 1.60
CA ILE A 452 -24.67 4.79 0.68
C ILE A 452 -23.92 4.59 -0.64
N SER A 453 -24.27 3.55 -1.39
CA SER A 453 -23.59 3.20 -2.65
C SER A 453 -23.76 4.25 -3.74
N GLU A 454 -24.79 5.10 -3.67
CA GLU A 454 -25.08 6.16 -4.62
C GLU A 454 -25.28 7.48 -3.87
N THR A 455 -24.66 8.56 -4.33
CA THR A 455 -24.85 9.88 -3.72
C THR A 455 -24.90 10.98 -4.75
N PHE A 456 -25.59 12.08 -4.42
CA PHE A 456 -25.55 13.33 -5.18
C PHE A 456 -24.53 14.26 -4.55
N VAL A 457 -23.82 14.97 -5.42
CA VAL A 457 -22.75 15.87 -5.06
C VAL A 457 -23.01 17.22 -5.72
N THR A 458 -22.96 18.28 -4.92
CA THR A 458 -23.08 19.65 -5.39
C THR A 458 -21.70 20.29 -5.49
N ALA A 459 -21.32 20.74 -6.69
CA ALA A 459 -20.15 21.58 -6.90
C ALA A 459 -20.34 22.94 -6.22
N PRO A 460 -19.30 23.48 -5.54
CA PRO A 460 -19.38 24.84 -5.04
C PRO A 460 -19.46 25.85 -6.20
N THR A 461 -19.91 27.05 -5.89
CA THR A 461 -19.84 28.18 -6.82
C THR A 461 -18.44 28.79 -6.78
N LEU A 462 -17.76 28.89 -7.93
CA LEU A 462 -16.38 29.36 -8.03
C LEU A 462 -16.20 30.49 -9.03
N SER A 463 -15.31 31.43 -8.70
CA SER A 463 -14.84 32.48 -9.62
C SER A 463 -13.62 32.06 -10.45
N GLU A 464 -12.95 30.96 -10.07
CA GLU A 464 -11.78 30.41 -10.75
C GLU A 464 -11.90 28.89 -10.83
N THR A 465 -11.39 28.29 -11.91
CA THR A 465 -11.44 26.84 -12.10
C THR A 465 -10.56 26.15 -11.06
N GLN A 466 -11.14 25.26 -10.26
CA GLN A 466 -10.43 24.49 -9.24
C GLN A 466 -10.69 22.99 -9.40
N THR A 467 -9.83 22.15 -8.81
CA THR A 467 -9.97 20.69 -8.86
C THR A 467 -10.11 20.15 -7.45
N GLY A 468 -11.15 19.36 -7.20
CA GLY A 468 -11.37 18.69 -5.92
C GLY A 468 -11.30 17.17 -6.05
N HIS A 469 -10.99 16.52 -4.94
CA HIS A 469 -10.92 15.06 -4.85
C HIS A 469 -12.02 14.54 -3.92
N ILE A 470 -12.77 13.56 -4.43
CA ILE A 470 -13.74 12.79 -3.64
C ILE A 470 -13.23 11.36 -3.57
N ILE A 471 -13.22 10.79 -2.37
CA ILE A 471 -12.81 9.41 -2.12
C ILE A 471 -14.04 8.60 -1.75
N LEU A 472 -14.24 7.50 -2.46
CA LEU A 472 -15.05 6.39 -1.98
C LEU A 472 -14.16 5.46 -1.16
N LYS A 473 -14.56 5.16 0.07
CA LYS A 473 -14.05 4.04 0.87
C LYS A 473 -15.12 2.94 0.87
N VAL A 474 -14.76 1.74 0.42
CA VAL A 474 -15.61 0.54 0.52
C VAL A 474 -14.95 -0.42 1.49
N THR A 475 -15.68 -0.82 2.53
CA THR A 475 -15.21 -1.78 3.53
C THR A 475 -16.20 -2.93 3.62
N ASP A 476 -15.70 -4.16 3.57
CA ASP A 476 -16.51 -5.37 3.73
C ASP A 476 -16.91 -5.61 5.20
N ARG A 477 -17.52 -6.77 5.47
CA ARG A 477 -17.84 -7.24 6.82
C ARG A 477 -17.11 -8.54 7.19
N GLY A 478 -16.07 -8.88 6.44
CA GLY A 478 -15.20 -10.01 6.73
C GLY A 478 -14.33 -9.74 7.95
N THR A 479 -13.53 -10.74 8.31
CA THR A 479 -12.63 -10.66 9.48
C THR A 479 -11.19 -10.99 9.06
N PRO A 480 -10.24 -10.05 9.25
CA PRO A 480 -10.46 -8.64 9.58
C PRO A 480 -11.18 -7.90 8.43
N PRO A 481 -11.88 -6.78 8.68
CA PRO A 481 -12.60 -6.08 7.63
C PRO A 481 -11.63 -5.39 6.67
N LEU A 482 -11.71 -5.70 5.37
CA LEU A 482 -10.82 -5.16 4.35
C LEU A 482 -11.42 -3.97 3.63
N THR A 483 -10.54 -3.08 3.18
CA THR A 483 -10.93 -1.81 2.57
C THR A 483 -10.24 -1.60 1.24
N ARG A 484 -11.02 -1.18 0.24
CA ARG A 484 -10.52 -0.63 -1.02
C ARG A 484 -11.22 0.69 -1.32
N TYR A 485 -10.63 1.45 -2.22
CA TYR A 485 -11.04 2.82 -2.48
C TYR A 485 -11.30 3.08 -3.96
N ALA A 486 -11.96 4.20 -4.24
CA ALA A 486 -11.89 4.84 -5.54
C ALA A 486 -11.69 6.35 -5.34
N ARG A 487 -10.68 6.91 -6.01
CA ARG A 487 -10.47 8.35 -6.10
C ARG A 487 -11.20 8.90 -7.33
N ILE A 488 -12.01 9.93 -7.12
CA ILE A 488 -12.73 10.68 -8.15
C ILE A 488 -12.17 12.10 -8.15
N ILE A 489 -11.75 12.58 -9.33
CA ILE A 489 -11.14 13.89 -9.54
C ILE A 489 -12.13 14.73 -10.35
N VAL A 490 -12.58 15.83 -9.77
CA VAL A 490 -13.59 16.68 -10.39
C VAL A 490 -13.03 18.09 -10.56
N THR A 491 -12.94 18.54 -11.81
CA THR A 491 -12.61 19.93 -12.14
C THR A 491 -13.91 20.74 -12.18
N VAL A 492 -14.01 21.77 -11.35
CA VAL A 492 -15.16 22.68 -11.31
C VAL A 492 -14.80 23.90 -12.14
N GLU A 493 -15.47 24.08 -13.27
CA GLU A 493 -15.26 25.20 -14.18
C GLU A 493 -15.89 26.47 -13.59
N ALA A 494 -15.15 27.58 -13.63
CA ALA A 494 -15.65 28.88 -13.18
C ALA A 494 -16.87 29.35 -13.99
N GLU A 495 -17.69 30.23 -13.38
CA GLU A 495 -18.84 30.87 -14.04
C GLU A 495 -18.49 31.76 -15.24
#